data_AF-A0A521URE4-F1
#
_entry.id   AF-A0A521URE4-F1
#
_cell.length_a   1.000
_cell.length_b   1.000
_cell.length_c   1.000
_cell.angle_alpha   90.00
_cell.angle_beta   90.00
_cell.angle_gamma   90.00
#
_symmetry.space_group_name_H-M   'P 1'
#
loop_
_entity.id
_entity.type
_entity.pdbx_description
1 polymer ?
#
loop_
_entity_poly.entity_id
_entity_poly.type
_entity_poly.pdbx_seq_one_letter_code
_entity_poly.pdbx_strand_id
1 'polypeptide(L)'
;MKLAIVSPYPPEVSGVAHYGARLAAGFARTGRFAQLRVFANALPGAPPAEDRDGLAVRRVWRRDHLGAAWVTLRALLQWQPDLAFFNLGLT
;
A
#
# COMPACT_ATOMS: atom_id res chain seq x y z
N MET A 1 16.55 -3.87 3.78
CA MET A 1 15.58 -4.20 2.72
C MET A 1 14.33 -3.33 2.83
N LYS A 2 13.78 -2.88 1.70
CA LYS A 2 12.61 -2.02 1.55
C LYS A 2 11.44 -2.81 0.99
N LEU A 3 10.35 -2.86 1.74
CA LEU A 3 9.12 -3.59 1.35
C LEU A 3 8.03 -2.62 0.90
N ALA A 4 7.56 -2.79 -0.33
CA ALA A 4 6.36 -2.12 -0.83
C ALA A 4 5.17 -3.06 -0.65
N ILE A 5 4.08 -2.57 -0.07
CA ILE A 5 2.81 -3.32 0.04
C ILE A 5 1.77 -2.59 -0.78
N VAL A 6 1.31 -3.20 -1.88
CA VAL A 6 0.24 -2.64 -2.71
C VAL A 6 -1.09 -3.21 -2.21
N SER A 7 -1.96 -2.37 -1.64
CA SER A 7 -3.17 -2.83 -0.94
C SER A 7 -4.27 -1.75 -0.85
N PRO A 8 -5.58 -2.06 -0.94
CA PRO A 8 -6.63 -1.04 -0.87
C PRO A 8 -6.55 -0.15 0.38
N TYR A 9 -6.22 -0.74 1.54
CA TYR A 9 -5.86 -0.12 2.82
C TYR A 9 -6.88 0.87 3.44
N PRO A 10 -7.09 0.86 4.79
CA PRO A 10 -7.97 1.83 5.46
C PRO A 10 -7.63 3.27 5.05
N PRO A 11 -8.61 4.19 4.90
CA PRO A 11 -9.99 4.07 5.38
C PRO A 11 -10.94 3.35 4.42
N GLU A 12 -10.43 2.70 3.37
CA GLU A 12 -11.30 1.82 2.58
C GLU A 12 -11.91 0.72 3.47
N VAL A 13 -13.23 0.59 3.41
CA VAL A 13 -13.97 -0.41 4.19
C VAL A 13 -14.15 -1.68 3.36
N SER A 14 -13.16 -2.57 3.42
CA SER A 14 -13.22 -3.89 2.79
C SER A 14 -12.41 -4.91 3.58
N GLY A 15 -12.77 -6.20 3.47
CA GLY A 15 -12.02 -7.28 4.14
C GLY A 15 -10.54 -7.29 3.72
N VAL A 16 -10.28 -7.03 2.44
CA VAL A 16 -8.92 -6.94 1.88
C VAL A 16 -8.15 -5.74 2.43
N ALA A 17 -8.80 -4.59 2.63
CA ALA A 17 -8.17 -3.43 3.25
C ALA A 17 -7.75 -3.73 4.70
N HIS A 18 -8.65 -4.30 5.51
CA HIS A 18 -8.34 -4.67 6.90
C HIS A 18 -7.26 -5.76 6.98
N TYR A 19 -7.32 -6.76 6.10
CA TYR A 19 -6.27 -7.78 6.00
C TYR A 19 -4.92 -7.16 5.65
N GLY A 20 -4.89 -6.25 4.67
CA GLY A 20 -3.69 -5.51 4.30
C GLY A 20 -3.08 -4.69 5.44
N ALA A 21 -3.92 -4.06 6.27
CA ALA A 21 -3.46 -3.37 7.49
C ALA A 21 -2.81 -4.33 8.49
N ARG A 22 -3.43 -5.48 8.74
CA ARG A 22 -2.88 -6.52 9.64
C ARG A 22 -1.58 -7.11 9.09
N LEU A 23 -1.49 -7.32 7.78
CA LEU A 23 -0.27 -7.77 7.12
C LEU A 23 0.86 -6.75 7.26
N ALA A 24 0.62 -5.49 6.96
CA ALA A 24 1.62 -4.43 7.06
C ALA A 24 2.16 -4.29 8.49
N ALA A 25 1.26 -4.28 9.48
CA ALA A 25 1.64 -4.29 10.89
C ALA A 25 2.41 -5.56 11.29
N GLY A 26 2.01 -6.72 10.75
CA GLY A 26 2.72 -7.99 10.91
C GLY A 26 4.16 -7.91 10.40
N PHE A 27 4.35 -7.43 9.17
CA PHE A 27 5.68 -7.27 8.58
C PHE A 27 6.55 -6.27 9.36
N ALA A 28 6.00 -5.12 9.77
CA ALA A 28 6.73 -4.15 10.56
C ALA A 28 7.25 -4.74 11.87
N ARG A 29 6.44 -5.55 12.56
CA ARG A 29 6.84 -6.22 13.81
C ARG A 29 7.96 -7.26 13.65
N THR A 30 8.22 -7.76 12.45
CA THR A 30 9.31 -8.73 12.25
C THR A 30 10.70 -8.12 12.38
N GLY A 31 10.84 -6.80 12.24
CA GLY A 31 12.14 -6.11 12.22
C GLY A 31 13.02 -6.45 11.01
N ARG A 32 12.54 -7.26 10.05
CA ARG A 32 13.34 -7.70 8.88
C ARG A 32 13.50 -6.62 7.82
N PHE A 33 12.60 -5.65 7.79
CA PHE A 33 12.58 -4.58 6.79
C PHE A 33 13.02 -3.28 7.42
N ALA A 34 14.02 -2.64 6.81
CA ALA A 34 14.51 -1.33 7.26
C ALA A 34 13.51 -0.22 6.94
N GLN A 35 12.72 -0.39 5.88
CA GLN A 35 11.63 0.50 5.52
C GLN A 35 10.47 -0.30 4.95
N LEU A 36 9.26 0.14 5.29
CA LEU A 36 8.01 -0.42 4.78
C LEU A 36 7.13 0.74 4.33
N ARG A 37 6.52 0.59 3.14
CA ARG A 37 5.57 1.58 2.61
C ARG A 37 4.37 0.88 2.01
N VAL A 38 3.18 1.34 2.36
CA VAL A 38 1.94 0.90 1.73
C VAL A 38 1.64 1.82 0.54
N PHE A 39 1.44 1.25 -0.63
CA PHE A 39 0.91 1.92 -1.81
C PHE A 39 -0.58 1.58 -1.93
N ALA A 40 -1.42 2.53 -1.53
CA ALA A 40 -2.83 2.32 -1.30
C ALA A 40 -3.75 2.87 -2.40
N ASN A 41 -5.01 2.45 -2.35
CA ASN A 41 -6.07 3.00 -3.18
C ASN A 41 -6.27 4.48 -2.83
N ALA A 42 -6.34 5.31 -3.87
CA ALA A 42 -6.67 6.71 -3.80
C ALA A 42 -8.18 6.84 -3.65
N LEU A 43 -8.58 7.38 -2.50
CA LEU A 43 -9.97 7.57 -2.12
C LEU A 43 -10.27 9.06 -2.03
N PRO A 44 -11.45 9.51 -2.47
CA PRO A 44 -11.92 10.86 -2.20
C PRO A 44 -11.88 11.16 -0.70
N GLY A 45 -11.34 12.32 -0.32
CA GLY A 45 -11.27 12.74 1.09
C GLY A 45 -10.18 12.09 1.93
N ALA A 46 -9.42 11.12 1.40
CA ALA A 46 -8.25 10.57 2.09
C ALA A 46 -6.96 11.28 1.65
N PRO A 47 -6.00 11.53 2.57
CA PRO A 47 -4.76 12.21 2.23
C PRO A 47 -3.90 11.36 1.28
N PRO A 48 -3.20 11.98 0.31
CA PRO A 48 -2.37 11.25 -0.66
C PRO A 48 -1.14 10.59 -0.02
N ALA A 49 -0.71 11.06 1.14
CA ALA A 49 0.29 10.43 1.97
C ALA A 49 -0.04 10.67 3.45
N GLU A 50 0.17 9.66 4.28
CA GLU A 50 -0.04 9.73 5.72
C GLU A 50 0.86 8.72 6.43
N ASP A 51 1.17 8.99 7.70
CA ASP A 51 1.61 7.96 8.61
C ASP A 51 0.36 7.43 9.33
N ARG A 52 0.10 6.14 9.21
CA ARG A 52 -1.00 5.46 9.93
C ARG A 52 -0.41 4.33 10.74
N ASP A 53 -0.52 4.43 12.06
CA ASP A 53 -0.05 3.43 13.01
C ASP A 53 1.45 3.09 12.84
N GLY A 54 2.29 4.10 12.54
CA GLY A 54 3.72 3.92 12.31
C GLY A 54 4.07 3.33 10.95
N LEU A 55 3.11 3.28 10.03
CA LEU A 55 3.29 2.81 8.66
C LEU A 55 3.13 3.99 7.68
N ALA A 56 4.14 4.19 6.84
CA ALA A 56 4.06 5.16 5.76
C ALA A 56 3.08 4.67 4.68
N VAL A 57 1.97 5.35 4.51
CA VAL A 57 0.96 5.07 3.48
C VAL A 57 1.03 6.14 2.40
N ARG A 58 1.08 5.72 1.13
CA ARG A 58 0.95 6.59 -0.03
C ARG A 58 -0.18 6.10 -0.91
N ARG A 59 -1.19 6.94 -1.15
CA ARG A 59 -2.34 6.61 -2.00
C ARG A 59 -2.05 7.01 -3.43
N VAL A 60 -1.86 6.04 -4.31
CA VAL A 60 -1.30 6.30 -5.66
C VAL A 60 -2.16 5.75 -6.79
N TRP A 61 -2.85 4.62 -6.59
CA TRP A 61 -3.61 3.97 -7.64
C TRP A 61 -5.11 4.08 -7.37
N ARG A 62 -5.94 3.99 -8.40
CA ARG A 62 -7.40 3.98 -8.27
C ARG A 62 -7.93 2.63 -8.75
N ARG A 63 -8.78 1.99 -7.96
CA ARG A 63 -9.48 0.77 -8.39
C ARG A 63 -10.25 1.04 -9.70
N ASP A 64 -10.30 0.03 -10.56
CA ASP A 64 -11.01 0.03 -11.86
C ASP A 64 -10.56 1.12 -12.85
N HIS A 65 -9.43 1.78 -12.57
CA HIS A 65 -8.87 2.77 -13.47
C HIS A 65 -7.84 2.12 -14.39
N LEU A 66 -7.99 2.29 -15.71
CA LEU A 66 -7.09 1.69 -16.72
C LEU A 66 -5.61 2.04 -16.50
N GLY A 67 -5.32 3.23 -15.97
CA GLY A 67 -3.96 3.67 -15.64
C GLY A 67 -3.39 3.15 -14.30
N ALA A 68 -4.15 2.38 -13.51
CA ALA A 68 -3.76 2.01 -12.15
C ALA A 68 -2.46 1.20 -12.10
N ALA A 69 -2.29 0.24 -13.01
CA ALA A 69 -1.08 -0.57 -13.11
C ALA A 69 0.15 0.30 -13.41
N TRP A 70 0.04 1.22 -14.37
CA TRP A 70 1.13 2.12 -14.74
C TRP A 70 1.51 3.08 -13.61
N VAL A 71 0.52 3.69 -12.95
CA VAL A 71 0.77 4.62 -11.84
C VAL A 71 1.38 3.87 -10.65
N THR A 72 0.91 2.66 -10.36
CA THR A 72 1.51 1.80 -9.32
C THR A 72 2.95 1.46 -9.66
N LEU A 73 3.23 0.99 -10.88
CA LEU A 73 4.58 0.65 -11.33
C LEU A 73 5.51 1.85 -11.24
N ARG A 74 5.09 3.02 -11.72
CA ARG A 74 5.86 4.27 -11.60
C ARG A 74 6.17 4.60 -10.14
N ALA A 75 5.19 4.46 -9.24
CA ALA A 75 5.40 4.73 -7.82
C ALA A 75 6.38 3.74 -7.17
N LEU A 76 6.32 2.46 -7.55
CA LEU A 76 7.28 1.44 -7.13
C LEU A 76 8.68 1.76 -7.64
N LEU A 77 8.83 2.06 -8.95
CA LEU A 77 10.12 2.38 -9.55
C LEU A 77 10.76 3.65 -8.93
N GLN A 78 9.95 4.67 -8.64
CA GLN A 78 10.43 5.88 -7.97
C GLN A 78 10.88 5.62 -6.53
N TRP A 79 10.20 4.71 -5.82
CA TRP A 79 10.57 4.38 -4.46
C TRP A 79 11.67 3.33 -4.37
N GLN A 80 11.88 2.52 -5.40
CA GLN A 80 12.89 1.46 -5.45
C GLN A 80 12.80 0.50 -4.23
N PRO A 81 11.72 -0.29 -4.11
CA PRO A 81 11.65 -1.39 -3.15
C PRO A 81 12.53 -2.57 -3.59
N ASP A 82 13.05 -3.32 -2.61
CA ASP A 82 13.70 -4.62 -2.86
C ASP A 82 12.66 -5.72 -3.08
N LEU A 83 11.47 -5.56 -2.49
CA LEU A 83 10.36 -6.50 -2.59
C LEU A 83 9.03 -5.75 -2.69
N ALA A 84 8.15 -6.21 -3.59
CA ALA A 84 6.78 -5.73 -3.69
C ALA A 84 5.80 -6.87 -3.37
N PHE A 85 4.93 -6.65 -2.39
CA PHE A 85 3.86 -7.56 -2.00
C PHE A 85 2.52 -7.00 -2.46
N PHE A 86 1.77 -7.76 -3.25
CA PHE A 86 0.47 -7.35 -3.77
C PHE A 86 -0.65 -8.02 -3.00
N ASN A 87 -1.45 -7.22 -2.31
CA ASN A 87 -2.67 -7.63 -1.61
C ASN A 87 -3.86 -6.94 -2.27
N LEU A 88 -4.33 -7.50 -3.38
CA LEU A 88 -5.43 -6.94 -4.16
C LEU A 88 -6.66 -7.85 -4.05
N GLY A 89 -7.83 -7.24 -3.94
CA GLY A 89 -9.10 -7.97 -3.90
C GLY A 89 -9.63 -8.23 -5.30
N LEU A 90 -10.37 -9.31 -5.47
CA LEU A 90 -11.26 -9.49 -6.61
C LEU A 90 -12.56 -8.72 -6.31
N THR A 91 -13.09 -8.07 -7.34
CA THR A 91 -14.43 -7.50 -7.40
C THR A 91 -15.32 -8.39 -8.22
#